data_AF-A0A2G5ELW1-F1
#
_entry.id   AF-A0A2G5ELW1-F1
#
_cell.length_a   1.000
_cell.length_b   1.000
_cell.length_c   1.000
_cell.angle_alpha   90.00
_cell.angle_beta   90.00
_cell.angle_gamma   90.00
#
_symmetry.space_group_name_H-M   'P 1'
#
loop_
_entity.id
_entity.type
_entity.pdbx_description
1 polymer ?
#
loop_
_entity_poly.entity_id
_entity_poly.type
_entity_poly.pdbx_seq_one_letter_code
_entity_poly.pdbx_strand_id
1 'polypeptide(L)'
;MKLEGYQNMEAEVVEAEMVLPQRLSFKRVQMSEKYPKGQARARWKLLKQIIQAENYQNYPPNEPNYVNIESPPSMYPSKKFCDITGFEAPYVDPKTKIRYANADVFKRVRALPNDYVQRYLALRNAAIVLK
;
A
#
# COMPACT_ATOMS: atom_id res chain seq x y z
N MET A 1 3.13 -31.21 -48.26
CA MET A 1 1.93 -31.75 -47.60
C MET A 1 1.96 -31.39 -46.11
N LYS A 2 1.70 -30.13 -45.73
CA LYS A 2 1.62 -29.68 -44.31
C LYS A 2 1.03 -28.26 -44.13
N LEU A 3 0.14 -27.83 -45.02
CA LEU A 3 -0.50 -26.50 -44.93
C LEU A 3 -2.03 -26.54 -44.75
N GLU A 4 -2.66 -27.70 -44.88
CA GLU A 4 -4.12 -27.81 -44.76
C GLU A 4 -4.62 -27.84 -43.30
N GLY A 5 -3.73 -28.04 -42.30
CA GLY A 5 -4.12 -28.15 -40.90
C GLY A 5 -4.35 -26.82 -40.16
N TYR A 6 -3.80 -25.71 -40.66
CA TYR A 6 -3.88 -24.40 -39.96
C TYR A 6 -5.12 -23.59 -40.33
N GLN A 7 -5.64 -23.75 -41.56
CA GLN A 7 -6.90 -23.11 -41.98
C GLN A 7 -8.13 -23.71 -41.30
N ASN A 8 -8.06 -24.97 -40.88
CA ASN A 8 -9.19 -25.66 -40.23
C ASN A 8 -9.39 -25.25 -38.76
N MET A 9 -8.33 -24.82 -38.05
CA MET A 9 -8.47 -24.30 -36.68
C MET A 9 -9.20 -22.95 -36.64
N GLU A 10 -9.00 -22.07 -37.62
CA GLU A 10 -9.71 -20.79 -37.67
C GLU A 10 -11.21 -20.97 -37.97
N ALA A 11 -11.56 -21.95 -38.80
CA ALA A 11 -12.94 -22.28 -39.12
C ALA A 11 -13.69 -22.92 -37.94
N GLU A 12 -13.06 -23.85 -37.21
CA GLU A 12 -13.66 -24.50 -36.04
C GLU A 12 -13.91 -23.52 -34.87
N VAL A 13 -13.05 -22.51 -34.70
CA VAL A 13 -13.20 -21.47 -33.67
C VAL A 13 -14.32 -20.48 -34.01
N VAL A 14 -14.67 -20.33 -35.29
CA VAL A 14 -15.80 -19.52 -35.77
C VAL A 14 -17.13 -20.27 -35.63
N GLU A 15 -17.12 -21.60 -35.79
CA GLU A 15 -18.31 -22.46 -35.73
C GLU A 15 -18.73 -22.83 -34.30
N ALA A 16 -17.78 -22.84 -33.35
CA ALA A 16 -18.10 -22.86 -31.93
C ALA A 16 -18.74 -21.51 -31.54
N GLU A 17 -20.04 -21.52 -31.21
CA GLU A 17 -20.84 -20.42 -30.63
C GLU A 17 -20.32 -19.93 -29.26
N MET A 18 -19.04 -19.62 -29.15
CA MET A 18 -18.38 -19.02 -27.99
C MET A 18 -17.75 -17.66 -28.32
N VAL A 19 -18.02 -17.11 -29.51
CA VAL A 19 -17.64 -15.73 -29.83
C VAL A 19 -18.75 -14.82 -29.35
N LEU A 20 -18.54 -14.15 -28.20
CA LEU A 20 -19.41 -13.08 -27.74
C LEU A 20 -19.70 -12.13 -28.90
N PRO A 21 -20.97 -11.74 -29.14
CA PRO A 21 -21.31 -10.84 -30.23
C PRO A 21 -20.52 -9.53 -30.09
N GLN A 22 -19.90 -9.12 -31.20
CA GLN A 22 -18.99 -7.96 -31.26
C GLN A 22 -19.67 -6.64 -30.86
N ARG A 23 -21.01 -6.62 -30.86
CA ARG A 23 -21.88 -5.52 -30.43
C ARG A 23 -22.93 -6.04 -29.46
N LEU A 24 -22.92 -5.55 -28.23
CA LEU A 24 -23.86 -5.93 -27.17
C LEU A 24 -25.04 -4.96 -27.15
N SER A 25 -26.23 -5.40 -27.57
CA SER A 25 -27.43 -4.55 -27.73
C SER A 25 -27.88 -3.85 -26.45
N PHE A 26 -27.60 -4.43 -25.28
CA PHE A 26 -27.90 -3.84 -23.97
C PHE A 26 -26.93 -2.74 -23.54
N LYS A 27 -25.82 -2.55 -24.26
CA LYS A 27 -24.78 -1.58 -23.90
C LYS A 27 -24.89 -0.33 -24.78
N ARG A 28 -25.18 0.82 -24.16
CA ARG A 28 -25.31 2.11 -24.85
C ARG A 28 -24.03 2.55 -25.57
N VAL A 29 -22.86 2.19 -25.05
CA VAL A 29 -21.55 2.49 -25.63
C VAL A 29 -20.76 1.19 -25.76
N GLN A 30 -20.41 0.82 -26.98
CA GLN A 30 -19.66 -0.41 -27.23
C GLN A 30 -18.19 -0.25 -26.80
N MET A 31 -17.56 -1.33 -26.32
CA MET A 31 -16.14 -1.25 -25.95
C MET A 31 -15.24 -0.93 -27.15
N SER A 32 -15.63 -1.37 -28.35
CA SER A 32 -14.96 -1.06 -29.61
C SER A 32 -15.05 0.43 -29.99
N GLU A 33 -16.14 1.11 -29.64
CA GLU A 33 -16.32 2.55 -29.85
C GLU A 33 -15.50 3.37 -28.86
N LYS A 34 -15.41 2.92 -27.60
CA LYS A 34 -14.67 3.64 -26.55
C LYS A 34 -13.15 3.48 -26.67
N TYR A 35 -12.68 2.37 -27.25
CA TYR A 35 -11.27 2.08 -27.46
C TYR A 35 -11.05 1.50 -28.86
N PRO A 36 -10.86 2.35 -29.89
CA PRO A 36 -10.56 1.86 -31.23
C PRO A 36 -9.28 1.01 -31.20
N LYS A 37 -9.31 -0.15 -31.88
CA LYS A 37 -8.19 -1.09 -31.90
C LYS A 37 -6.94 -0.38 -32.42
N GLY A 38 -5.86 -0.40 -31.65
CA GLY A 38 -4.59 0.25 -31.98
C GLY A 38 -4.28 1.52 -31.17
N GLN A 39 -5.27 2.09 -30.48
CA GLN A 39 -4.99 3.18 -29.53
C GLN A 39 -4.38 2.59 -28.25
N ALA A 40 -3.18 3.05 -27.90
CA ALA A 40 -2.55 2.66 -26.65
C ALA A 40 -3.50 2.97 -25.49
N ARG A 41 -3.86 1.95 -24.71
CA ARG A 41 -4.60 2.16 -23.47
C ARG A 41 -3.87 3.23 -22.67
N ALA A 42 -4.59 4.24 -22.17
CA ALA A 42 -4.00 5.26 -21.32
C ALA A 42 -3.22 4.55 -20.21
N ARG A 43 -1.89 4.67 -20.25
CA ARG A 43 -1.03 4.06 -19.26
C ARG A 43 -1.15 4.93 -18.01
N TRP A 44 -1.59 4.32 -16.92
CA TRP A 44 -1.58 4.97 -15.61
C TRP A 44 -0.15 5.43 -15.32
N LYS A 45 0.04 6.74 -15.19
CA LYS A 45 1.35 7.33 -14.88
C LYS A 45 1.75 6.92 -13.46
N LEU A 46 3.05 6.69 -13.26
CA LEU A 46 3.57 6.44 -11.92
C LEU A 46 3.54 7.74 -11.10
N LEU A 47 3.38 7.67 -9.78
CA LEU A 47 3.35 8.86 -8.91
C LEU A 47 4.56 9.77 -9.12
N LYS A 48 5.76 9.20 -9.26
CA LYS A 48 6.99 9.95 -9.57
C LYS A 48 6.89 10.76 -10.86
N GLN A 49 6.25 10.21 -11.90
CA GLN A 49 6.06 10.90 -13.18
C GLN A 49 4.99 12.00 -13.07
N ILE A 50 3.97 11.80 -12.24
CA ILE A 50 2.94 12.81 -11.97
C ILE A 50 3.57 14.00 -11.23
N ILE A 51 4.31 13.72 -10.14
CA ILE A 51 5.00 14.75 -9.35
C ILE A 51 5.95 15.59 -10.19
N GLN A 52 6.68 14.96 -11.13
CA GLN A 52 7.58 15.68 -12.03
C GLN A 52 6.85 16.49 -13.10
N ALA A 53 5.68 16.04 -13.56
CA ALA A 53 4.91 16.71 -14.61
C ALA A 53 4.05 17.86 -14.07
N GLU A 54 3.76 17.88 -12.78
CA GLU A 54 2.98 18.92 -12.14
C GLU A 54 3.85 20.14 -11.84
N ASN A 55 3.47 21.28 -12.40
CA ASN A 55 4.13 22.56 -12.14
C ASN A 55 3.60 23.18 -10.84
N TYR A 56 3.99 22.62 -9.68
CA TYR A 56 3.52 23.05 -8.35
C TYR A 56 3.65 24.55 -8.07
N GLN A 57 4.61 25.22 -8.72
CA GLN A 57 4.83 26.67 -8.59
C GLN A 57 3.66 27.52 -9.10
N ASN A 58 2.83 26.99 -9.99
CA ASN A 58 1.70 27.72 -10.56
C ASN A 58 0.42 27.58 -9.74
N TYR A 59 0.39 26.71 -8.73
CA TYR A 59 -0.79 26.48 -7.91
C TYR A 59 -0.83 27.44 -6.73
N PRO A 60 -2.01 27.94 -6.35
CA PRO A 60 -2.16 28.71 -5.13
C PRO A 60 -1.80 27.84 -3.90
N PRO A 61 -1.20 28.42 -2.85
CA PRO A 61 -0.71 27.67 -1.69
C PRO A 61 -1.80 26.98 -0.87
N ASN A 62 -3.05 27.40 -1.03
CA ASN A 62 -4.21 26.84 -0.31
C ASN A 62 -4.82 25.62 -1.02
N GLU A 63 -4.32 25.24 -2.21
CA GLU A 63 -4.85 24.11 -2.95
C GLU A 63 -4.09 22.82 -2.61
N PRO A 64 -4.81 21.72 -2.29
CA PRO A 64 -4.16 20.45 -2.02
C PRO A 64 -3.53 19.88 -3.30
N ASN A 65 -2.25 19.55 -3.21
CA ASN A 65 -1.40 18.95 -4.23
C ASN A 65 -0.86 17.59 -3.74
N TYR A 66 -0.30 16.78 -4.63
CA TYR A 66 0.19 15.44 -4.26
C TYR A 66 1.33 15.42 -3.23
N VAL A 67 1.94 16.57 -2.94
CA VAL A 67 3.06 16.72 -2.00
C VAL A 67 2.59 17.22 -0.62
N ASN A 68 1.45 17.92 -0.54
CA ASN A 68 0.97 18.60 0.67
C ASN A 68 -0.28 17.96 1.28
N ILE A 69 -0.81 16.88 0.69
CA ILE A 69 -1.97 16.11 1.19
C ILE A 69 -1.69 15.37 2.51
N GLU A 70 -0.45 15.41 3.01
CA GLU A 70 -0.10 14.80 4.28
C GLU A 70 -0.86 15.47 5.43
N SER A 71 -1.43 14.64 6.31
CA SER A 71 -2.14 15.11 7.49
C SER A 71 -1.19 15.82 8.46
N PRO A 72 -1.64 16.89 9.13
CA PRO A 72 -0.85 17.49 10.20
C PRO A 72 -0.59 16.48 11.33
N PRO A 73 0.47 16.67 12.13
CA PRO A 73 0.76 15.80 13.25
C PRO A 73 -0.37 15.82 14.30
N SER A 74 -0.53 14.72 15.01
CA SER A 74 -1.52 14.62 16.09
C SER A 74 -1.27 15.68 17.18
N MET A 75 -2.31 16.44 17.53
CA MET A 75 -2.27 17.35 18.70
C MET A 75 -2.49 16.62 20.03
N TYR A 76 -3.11 15.44 20.02
CA TYR A 76 -3.40 14.69 21.24
C TYR A 76 -2.18 13.89 21.70
N PRO A 77 -1.91 13.85 23.03
CA PRO A 77 -0.82 13.05 23.56
C PRO A 77 -1.07 11.56 23.33
N SER A 78 -0.03 10.84 22.89
CA SER A 78 -0.11 9.40 22.65
C SER A 78 -0.32 8.62 23.96
N LYS A 79 -1.30 7.71 23.99
CA LYS A 79 -1.45 6.74 25.09
C LYS A 79 -0.25 5.80 25.13
N LYS A 80 0.19 5.45 26.34
CA LYS A 80 1.35 4.59 26.58
C LYS A 80 0.88 3.20 26.96
N PHE A 81 1.29 2.20 26.18
CA PHE A 81 0.99 0.81 26.44
C PHE A 81 2.26 0.04 26.80
N CYS A 82 2.08 -1.05 27.54
CA CYS A 82 3.12 -1.98 27.94
C CYS A 82 3.62 -2.73 26.70
N ASP A 83 4.93 -2.76 26.50
CA ASP A 83 5.53 -3.36 25.30
C ASP A 83 5.40 -4.91 25.29
N ILE A 84 5.07 -5.53 26.43
CA ILE A 84 4.93 -6.99 26.59
C ILE A 84 3.47 -7.43 26.63
N THR A 85 2.61 -6.73 27.40
CA THR A 85 1.23 -7.17 27.66
C THR A 85 0.17 -6.36 26.93
N GLY A 86 0.48 -5.18 26.41
CA GLY A 86 -0.49 -4.30 25.74
C GLY A 86 -1.44 -3.54 26.67
N PHE A 87 -1.39 -3.75 27.99
CA PHE A 87 -2.14 -2.92 28.95
C PHE A 87 -1.58 -1.50 29.05
N GLU A 88 -2.36 -0.56 29.56
CA GLU A 88 -1.88 0.81 29.82
C GLU A 88 -0.67 0.77 30.78
N ALA A 89 0.41 1.43 30.38
CA ALA A 89 1.68 1.41 31.09
C ALA A 89 2.00 2.79 31.67
N PRO A 90 1.73 3.01 32.98
CA PRO A 90 2.10 4.25 33.65
C PRO A 90 3.61 4.39 33.87
N TYR A 91 4.38 3.28 33.83
CA TYR A 91 5.79 3.27 34.21
C TYR A 91 6.74 2.89 33.07
N VAL A 92 7.98 3.36 33.17
CA VAL A 92 9.07 3.11 32.21
C VAL A 92 10.35 2.76 32.96
N ASP A 93 11.02 1.69 32.55
CA ASP A 93 12.31 1.32 33.13
C ASP A 93 13.42 2.27 32.64
N PRO A 94 14.20 2.94 33.51
CA PRO A 94 15.23 3.87 33.08
C PRO A 94 16.38 3.20 32.32
N LYS A 95 16.65 1.90 32.57
CA LYS A 95 17.75 1.14 31.97
C LYS A 95 17.40 0.64 30.57
N THR A 96 16.29 -0.09 30.43
CA THR A 96 15.87 -0.69 29.16
C THR A 96 14.95 0.19 28.32
N LYS A 97 14.38 1.26 28.91
CA LYS A 97 13.33 2.12 28.32
C LYS A 97 12.03 1.38 27.98
N ILE A 98 11.84 0.14 28.44
CA ILE A 98 10.61 -0.62 28.25
C ILE A 98 9.50 -0.05 29.14
N ARG A 99 8.29 0.05 28.59
CA ARG A 99 7.06 0.44 29.30
C ARG A 99 6.43 -0.79 29.95
N TYR A 100 6.03 -0.67 31.22
CA TYR A 100 5.39 -1.77 31.96
C TYR A 100 4.21 -1.28 32.79
N ALA A 101 3.25 -2.20 33.02
CA ALA A 101 2.06 -1.93 33.82
C ALA A 101 2.21 -2.39 35.29
N ASN A 102 2.71 -3.62 35.49
CA ASN A 102 2.72 -4.29 36.80
C ASN A 102 4.15 -4.65 37.25
N ALA A 103 4.30 -4.90 38.55
CA ALA A 103 5.58 -5.33 39.15
C ALA A 103 6.08 -6.68 38.59
N ASP A 104 5.19 -7.60 38.27
CA ASP A 104 5.58 -8.90 37.70
C ASP A 104 6.18 -8.77 36.30
N VAL A 105 5.65 -7.83 35.50
CA VAL A 105 6.21 -7.51 34.19
C VAL A 105 7.58 -6.86 34.36
N PHE A 106 7.75 -5.98 35.35
CA PHE A 106 9.04 -5.36 35.64
C PHE A 106 10.14 -6.39 35.96
N LYS A 107 9.82 -7.43 36.76
CA LYS A 107 10.76 -8.53 37.03
C LYS A 107 11.17 -9.26 35.74
N ARG A 108 10.23 -9.52 34.85
CA ARG A 108 10.50 -10.14 33.53
C ARG A 108 11.36 -9.24 32.64
N VAL A 109 11.08 -7.93 32.60
CA VAL A 109 11.85 -6.93 31.86
C VAL A 109 13.32 -6.93 32.28
N ARG A 110 13.61 -7.05 33.57
CA ARG A 110 14.99 -7.08 34.07
C ARG A 110 15.72 -8.39 33.83
N ALA A 111 14.99 -9.48 33.59
CA ALA A 111 15.56 -10.78 33.23
C ALA A 111 15.78 -10.94 31.71
N LEU A 112 15.20 -10.06 30.88
CA LEU A 112 15.32 -10.12 29.43
C LEU A 112 16.73 -9.71 28.96
N PRO A 113 17.33 -10.44 28.00
CA PRO A 113 18.59 -10.05 27.39
C PRO A 113 18.40 -8.83 26.47
N ASN A 114 19.47 -8.06 26.26
CA ASN A 114 19.45 -6.80 25.53
C ASN A 114 18.93 -6.94 24.08
N ASP A 115 19.16 -8.08 23.42
CA ASP A 115 18.65 -8.34 22.07
C ASP A 115 17.12 -8.28 22.03
N TYR A 116 16.46 -8.95 22.98
CA TYR A 116 15.00 -8.94 23.06
C TYR A 116 14.48 -7.55 23.43
N VAL A 117 15.20 -6.81 24.28
CA VAL A 117 14.86 -5.42 24.61
C VAL A 117 14.83 -4.57 23.34
N GLN A 118 15.85 -4.66 22.48
CA GLN A 118 15.86 -3.93 21.22
C GLN A 118 14.74 -4.36 20.28
N ARG A 119 14.42 -5.65 20.22
CA ARG A 119 13.30 -6.17 19.43
C ARG A 119 11.96 -5.59 19.90
N TYR A 120 11.71 -5.52 21.21
CA TYR A 120 10.51 -4.89 21.75
C TYR A 120 10.46 -3.39 21.48
N LEU A 121 11.60 -2.69 21.60
CA LEU A 121 11.68 -1.26 21.29
C LEU A 121 11.46 -0.98 19.79
N ALA A 122 11.90 -1.89 18.91
CA ALA A 122 11.73 -1.75 17.46
C ALA A 122 10.26 -1.77 17.04
N LEU A 123 9.40 -2.53 17.73
CA LEU A 123 7.96 -2.59 17.44
C LEU A 123 7.27 -1.22 17.50
N ARG A 124 7.75 -0.32 18.37
CA ARG A 124 7.24 1.05 18.52
C ARG A 124 8.15 2.11 17.89
N ASN A 125 9.08 1.71 17.02
CA ASN A 125 10.08 2.57 16.39
C ASN A 125 10.96 3.34 17.39
N ALA A 126 11.31 2.73 18.53
CA ALA A 126 12.15 3.32 19.58
C ALA A 126 13.50 2.60 19.75
N ALA A 127 13.84 1.66 18.88
CA ALA A 127 15.12 0.96 18.91
C ALA A 127 16.26 1.89 18.49
N ILE A 128 17.39 1.80 19.19
CA ILE A 128 18.57 2.58 18.89
C ILE A 128 19.43 1.77 17.91
N VAL A 129 19.39 2.15 16.63
CA VAL A 129 20.28 1.59 15.60
C VAL A 129 21.45 2.56 15.44
N LEU A 130 22.62 2.18 15.94
CA LEU A 130 23.85 2.90 15.65
C LEU A 130 24.25 2.59 14.19
N LYS A 131 24.42 3.62 13.37
CA LYS A 131 24.82 3.53 11.96
C LYS A 131 26.21 4.12 11.77
#